data_AF-A0A447PK26-F1
#
_entry.id   AF-A0A447PK26-F1
#
_cell.length_a   1.000
_cell.length_b   1.000
_cell.length_c   1.000
_cell.angle_alpha   90.00
_cell.angle_beta   90.00
_cell.angle_gamma   90.00
#
_symmetry.space_group_name_H-M   'P 1'
#
loop_
_entity.id
_entity.type
_entity.pdbx_description
1 polymer ?
#
loop_
_entity_poly.entity_id
_entity_poly.type
_entity_poly.pdbx_seq_one_letter_code
_entity_poly.pdbx_strand_id
1 'polypeptide(L)'
;MMRGTFANIRIRNEMLPGVEGGMTRHLPGTEAMSIYDAAMLYQQEKTPLAVIAGKEYGSGSSRDWAAKGPRLLGIRVVIAESFERIHRSNLIGMGILPLEFPQGVTRKTLGLTGGRGD
;
A
#
# COMPACT_ATOMS: atom_id res chain seq x y z
N MET A 1 -13.86 -10.42 -3.36
CA MET A 1 -13.39 -9.37 -2.43
C MET A 1 -11.95 -8.92 -2.68
N MET A 2 -11.04 -9.77 -3.20
CA MET A 2 -9.66 -9.37 -3.53
C MET A 2 -9.57 -8.14 -4.45
N ARG A 3 -10.34 -8.10 -5.54
CA ARG A 3 -10.42 -6.94 -6.47
C ARG A 3 -10.92 -5.64 -5.82
N GLY A 4 -11.62 -5.73 -4.69
CA GLY A 4 -12.10 -4.57 -3.92
C GLY A 4 -11.06 -4.00 -2.95
N THR A 5 -9.91 -4.66 -2.79
CA THR A 5 -8.82 -4.18 -1.95
C THR A 5 -8.20 -2.93 -2.56
N PHE A 6 -8.11 -1.86 -1.78
CA PHE A 6 -7.70 -0.53 -2.25
C PHE A 6 -8.53 0.02 -3.42
N ALA A 7 -9.79 -0.41 -3.61
CA ALA A 7 -10.65 0.10 -4.68
C ALA A 7 -11.51 1.31 -4.28
N ASN A 8 -11.27 1.91 -3.10
CA ASN A 8 -12.07 3.05 -2.63
C ASN A 8 -11.80 4.28 -3.52
N ILE A 9 -12.87 4.91 -3.99
CA ILE A 9 -12.84 6.10 -4.86
C ILE A 9 -12.12 7.31 -4.25
N ARG A 10 -11.91 7.35 -2.93
CA ARG A 10 -11.25 8.44 -2.20
C ARG A 10 -9.77 8.20 -1.94
N ILE A 11 -9.22 7.06 -2.36
CA ILE A 11 -7.78 6.81 -2.22
C ILE A 11 -7.02 7.85 -3.05
N ARG A 12 -5.93 8.37 -2.49
CA ARG A 12 -5.00 9.26 -3.18
C ARG A 12 -3.63 8.60 -3.14
N ASN A 13 -3.13 8.23 -4.31
CA ASN A 13 -1.82 7.61 -4.44
C ASN A 13 -0.79 8.69 -4.80
N GLU A 14 0.23 8.88 -3.97
CA GLU A 14 1.26 9.90 -4.20
C GLU A 14 2.09 9.64 -5.48
N MET A 15 2.06 8.41 -6.02
CA MET A 15 2.67 8.07 -7.31
C MET A 15 1.89 8.59 -8.53
N LEU A 16 0.64 9.02 -8.35
CA LEU A 16 -0.25 9.55 -9.40
C LEU A 16 -0.90 10.87 -8.93
N PRO A 17 -0.16 11.99 -8.94
CA PRO A 17 -0.68 13.28 -8.51
C PRO A 17 -1.95 13.68 -9.28
N GLY A 18 -2.99 14.10 -8.55
CA GLY A 18 -4.27 14.51 -9.14
C GLY A 18 -5.24 13.38 -9.49
N VAL A 19 -4.84 12.11 -9.32
CA VAL A 19 -5.73 10.95 -9.54
C VAL A 19 -6.30 10.48 -8.21
N GLU A 20 -7.63 10.42 -8.13
CA GLU A 20 -8.35 9.78 -7.02
C GLU A 20 -8.84 8.38 -7.43
N GLY A 21 -8.96 7.51 -6.44
CA GLY A 21 -9.44 6.15 -6.58
C GLY A 21 -8.36 5.10 -6.38
N GLY A 22 -8.76 3.84 -6.56
CA GLY A 22 -7.91 2.67 -6.39
C GLY A 22 -6.90 2.46 -7.51
N MET A 23 -6.13 3.51 -7.82
CA MET A 23 -5.25 3.59 -8.97
C MET A 23 -3.78 3.61 -8.57
N THR A 24 -2.93 3.07 -9.43
CA THR A 24 -1.47 3.10 -9.34
C THR A 24 -0.89 2.97 -10.74
N ARG A 25 0.44 2.92 -10.86
CA ARG A 25 1.14 2.52 -12.08
C ARG A 25 1.99 1.29 -11.82
N HIS A 26 2.15 0.45 -12.83
CA HIS A 26 3.13 -0.63 -12.83
C HIS A 26 4.45 -0.08 -13.35
N LEU A 27 5.56 -0.33 -12.64
CA LEU A 27 6.86 0.23 -12.95
C LEU A 27 7.60 -0.67 -13.95
N PRO A 28 8.37 -0.09 -14.90
CA PRO A 28 8.74 1.33 -15.02
C PRO A 28 7.71 2.21 -15.76
N GLY A 29 6.55 1.67 -16.12
CA GLY A 29 5.51 2.39 -16.85
C GLY A 29 4.91 3.58 -16.08
N THR A 30 4.31 4.50 -16.83
CA THR A 30 3.62 5.69 -16.30
C THR A 30 2.10 5.62 -16.44
N GLU A 31 1.58 4.60 -17.14
CA GLU A 31 0.15 4.43 -17.35
C GLU A 31 -0.55 4.09 -16.04
N ALA A 32 -1.60 4.85 -15.74
CA ALA A 32 -2.43 4.61 -14.56
C ALA A 32 -3.35 3.41 -14.82
N MET A 33 -3.38 2.49 -13.86
CA MET A 33 -4.23 1.30 -13.85
C MET A 33 -4.75 1.02 -12.45
N SER A 34 -5.68 0.07 -12.31
CA SER A 34 -6.15 -0.29 -10.97
C SER A 34 -5.03 -0.94 -10.15
N ILE A 35 -5.06 -0.75 -8.83
CA ILE A 35 -4.11 -1.40 -7.91
C ILE A 35 -4.18 -2.93 -8.04
N TYR A 36 -5.36 -3.48 -8.32
CA TYR A 36 -5.52 -4.90 -8.56
C TYR A 36 -4.75 -5.35 -9.80
N ASP A 37 -4.93 -4.67 -10.94
CA ASP A 37 -4.28 -5.06 -12.19
C ASP A 37 -2.75 -4.95 -12.08
N ALA A 38 -2.26 -3.87 -11.46
CA ALA A 38 -0.84 -3.71 -11.17
C ALA A 38 -0.30 -4.84 -10.27
N ALA A 39 -1.04 -5.23 -9.22
CA ALA A 39 -0.65 -6.33 -8.35
C ALA A 39 -0.59 -7.68 -9.07
N MET A 40 -1.49 -7.93 -10.03
CA MET A 40 -1.47 -9.16 -10.84
C MET A 40 -0.27 -9.20 -11.78
N LEU A 41 0.11 -8.07 -12.38
CA LEU A 41 1.35 -7.97 -13.18
C LEU A 41 2.58 -8.30 -12.33
N TYR A 42 2.72 -7.64 -11.18
CA TYR A 42 3.84 -7.92 -10.26
C TYR A 42 3.85 -9.37 -9.75
N GLN A 43 2.68 -9.99 -9.57
CA GLN A 43 2.60 -11.40 -9.18
C GLN A 43 3.13 -12.32 -10.29
N GLN A 44 2.83 -12.04 -11.57
CA GLN A 44 3.40 -12.79 -12.70
C GLN A 44 4.91 -12.62 -12.79
N GLU A 45 5.40 -11.42 -12.49
CA GLU A 45 6.83 -11.09 -12.42
C GLU A 45 7.54 -11.66 -11.18
N LYS A 46 6.77 -12.23 -10.24
CA LYS A 46 7.25 -12.72 -8.93
C LYS A 46 7.93 -11.61 -8.11
N THR A 47 7.51 -10.37 -8.29
CA THR A 47 8.03 -9.21 -7.59
C THR A 47 7.25 -8.99 -6.29
N PRO A 48 7.91 -8.99 -5.10
CA PRO A 48 7.23 -8.71 -3.85
C PRO A 48 6.81 -7.23 -3.76
N LEU A 49 5.67 -6.97 -3.12
CA LEU A 49 5.11 -5.63 -2.99
C LEU A 49 5.19 -5.08 -1.56
N ALA A 50 5.27 -3.75 -1.50
CA ALA A 50 5.24 -2.96 -0.28
C ALA A 50 4.17 -1.86 -0.38
N VAL A 51 3.64 -1.44 0.77
CA VAL A 51 2.84 -0.21 0.89
C VAL A 51 3.62 0.80 1.71
N ILE A 52 3.64 2.05 1.26
CA ILE A 52 4.14 3.18 2.05
C ILE A 52 2.95 4.08 2.40
N ALA A 53 2.83 4.45 3.68
CA ALA A 53 1.70 5.23 4.19
C ALA A 53 2.12 6.35 5.15
N GLY A 54 1.17 7.25 5.42
CA GLY A 54 1.31 8.31 6.41
C GLY A 54 0.99 7.84 7.83
N LYS A 55 0.39 8.73 8.62
CA LYS A 55 -0.01 8.48 10.00
C LYS A 55 -1.32 7.70 10.09
N GLU A 56 -1.52 7.03 11.22
CA GLU A 56 -2.77 6.33 11.57
C GLU A 56 -3.24 5.35 10.49
N TYR A 57 -2.28 4.64 9.86
CA TYR A 57 -2.59 3.70 8.80
C TYR A 57 -3.49 2.57 9.33
N GLY A 58 -4.63 2.40 8.67
CA GLY A 58 -5.64 1.43 9.06
C GLY A 58 -6.71 1.94 10.03
N SER A 59 -6.79 3.25 10.27
CA SER A 59 -7.88 3.84 11.05
C SER A 59 -9.26 3.60 10.42
N GLY A 60 -10.28 3.49 11.27
CA GLY A 60 -11.66 3.20 10.88
C GLY A 60 -12.14 1.83 11.37
N SER A 61 -13.23 1.33 10.78
CA SER A 61 -13.79 0.04 11.20
C SER A 61 -12.85 -1.11 10.81
N SER A 62 -12.58 -2.00 11.77
CA SER A 62 -11.90 -3.27 11.48
C SER A 62 -12.78 -4.07 10.52
N ARG A 63 -12.26 -4.31 9.31
CA ARG A 63 -12.91 -5.13 8.29
C ARG A 63 -12.06 -6.38 8.09
N ASP A 64 -12.69 -7.54 8.00
CA ASP A 64 -12.01 -8.83 7.79
C ASP A 64 -11.01 -8.82 6.61
N TRP A 65 -11.27 -7.96 5.62
CA TRP A 65 -10.47 -7.84 4.41
C TRP A 65 -9.36 -6.79 4.46
N ALA A 66 -9.27 -5.98 5.51
CA ALA A 66 -8.30 -4.90 5.61
C ALA A 66 -6.84 -5.39 5.63
N ALA A 67 -6.58 -6.59 6.14
CA ALA A 67 -5.26 -7.22 6.11
C ALA A 67 -5.18 -8.41 5.12
N LYS A 68 -6.27 -9.20 5.00
CA LYS A 68 -6.33 -10.34 4.07
C LYS A 68 -6.25 -9.90 2.61
N GLY A 69 -6.90 -8.79 2.25
CA GLY A 69 -6.85 -8.21 0.91
C GLY A 69 -5.43 -7.88 0.46
N PRO A 70 -4.70 -7.03 1.21
CA PRO A 70 -3.30 -6.71 0.90
C PRO A 70 -2.41 -7.95 0.76
N ARG A 71 -2.57 -8.95 1.64
CA ARG A 71 -1.80 -10.19 1.59
C ARG A 71 -2.01 -10.94 0.28
N LEU A 72 -3.26 -11.05 -0.16
CA LEU A 72 -3.62 -11.71 -1.41
C LEU A 72 -3.10 -10.95 -2.64
N LEU A 73 -3.01 -9.62 -2.58
CA LEU A 73 -2.38 -8.80 -3.62
C LEU A 73 -0.84 -8.94 -3.67
N GLY A 74 -0.23 -9.75 -2.80
CA GLY A 74 1.22 -9.95 -2.79
C GLY A 74 2.00 -8.96 -1.92
N ILE A 75 1.33 -8.11 -1.14
CA ILE A 75 2.00 -7.20 -0.20
C ILE A 75 2.63 -8.02 0.93
N ARG A 76 3.91 -7.74 1.19
CA ARG A 76 4.73 -8.41 2.21
C ARG A 76 5.07 -7.51 3.39
N VAL A 77 5.13 -6.21 3.14
CA VAL A 77 5.50 -5.20 4.14
C VAL A 77 4.64 -3.96 3.97
N VAL A 78 4.27 -3.33 5.08
CA VAL A 78 3.72 -1.97 5.10
C VAL A 78 4.67 -1.11 5.93
N ILE A 79 5.04 0.05 5.39
CA ILE A 79 5.90 1.04 6.04
C ILE A 79 5.07 2.30 6.24
N ALA A 80 4.81 2.71 7.49
CA ALA A 80 3.95 3.84 7.79
C ALA A 80 4.59 4.79 8.82
N GLU A 81 4.07 6.02 8.94
CA GLU A 81 4.49 6.92 10.03
C GLU A 81 3.89 6.50 11.38
N SER A 82 2.74 5.83 11.37
CA SER A 82 2.12 5.17 12.53
C SER A 82 0.97 4.27 12.07
N PHE A 83 0.57 3.33 12.91
CA PHE A 83 -0.56 2.42 12.65
C PHE A 83 -1.70 2.60 13.64
N GLU A 84 -2.92 2.33 13.22
CA GLU A 84 -3.99 1.98 14.17
C GLU A 84 -3.66 0.62 14.81
N ARG A 85 -3.88 0.51 16.13
CA ARG A 85 -3.43 -0.61 16.97
C ARG A 85 -4.01 -1.96 16.53
N ILE A 86 -5.31 -2.03 16.24
CA ILE A 86 -5.98 -3.28 15.82
C ILE A 86 -5.51 -3.65 14.41
N HIS A 87 -5.43 -2.68 13.49
CA HIS A 87 -4.98 -2.91 12.14
C HIS A 87 -3.55 -3.45 12.10
N ARG A 88 -2.64 -2.91 12.91
CA ARG A 88 -1.27 -3.42 13.06
C ARG A 88 -1.25 -4.91 13.41
N SER A 89 -2.06 -5.31 14.40
CA SER A 89 -2.18 -6.72 14.79
C SER A 89 -2.73 -7.60 13.68
N ASN A 90 -3.70 -7.10 12.90
CA ASN A 90 -4.26 -7.83 11.77
C ASN A 90 -3.23 -8.05 10.66
N LEU A 91 -2.37 -7.07 10.37
CA LEU A 91 -1.27 -7.21 9.41
C LEU A 91 -0.30 -8.31 9.84
N ILE A 92 0.12 -8.30 11.10
CA ILE A 92 0.99 -9.33 11.68
C ILE A 92 0.34 -10.71 11.57
N GLY A 93 -0.94 -10.84 11.93
CA GLY A 93 -1.69 -12.09 11.82
C GLY A 93 -1.80 -12.63 10.39
N MET A 94 -1.75 -11.76 9.38
CA MET A 94 -1.74 -12.14 7.96
C MET A 94 -0.33 -12.37 7.39
N GLY A 95 0.72 -12.24 8.21
CA GLY A 95 2.11 -12.38 7.79
C GLY A 95 2.62 -11.20 6.95
N ILE A 96 2.03 -10.02 7.12
CA ILE A 96 2.53 -8.76 6.55
C ILE A 96 3.33 -8.05 7.64
N LEU A 97 4.56 -7.67 7.35
CA LEU A 97 5.44 -6.98 8.30
C LEU A 97 5.05 -5.48 8.40
N PRO A 98 4.58 -4.97 9.54
CA PRO A 98 4.39 -3.54 9.73
C PRO A 98 5.68 -2.89 10.27
N LEU A 99 6.21 -1.92 9.54
CA LEU A 99 7.37 -1.11 9.92
C LEU A 99 6.95 0.33 10.13
N GLU A 100 7.45 0.96 11.18
CA GLU A 100 7.28 2.39 11.40
C GLU A 100 8.57 3.13 11.07
N PHE A 101 8.45 4.31 10.48
CA PHE A 101 9.60 5.20 10.33
C PHE A 101 10.12 5.62 11.70
N PRO A 102 11.45 5.84 11.86
CA PRO A 102 12.00 6.43 13.08
C PRO A 102 11.35 7.77 13.41
N GLN A 103 11.40 8.16 14.69
CA GLN A 103 10.85 9.44 15.14
C GLN A 103 11.40 10.61 14.31
N GLY A 104 10.51 11.45 13.78
CA GLY A 104 10.87 12.60 12.94
C GLY A 104 11.19 12.27 11.48
N VAL A 105 11.23 10.99 11.10
CA VAL A 105 11.44 10.54 9.72
C VAL A 105 10.09 10.20 9.08
N THR A 106 9.90 10.59 7.82
CA THR A 106 8.69 10.30 7.04
C THR A 106 9.07 9.94 5.61
N ARG A 107 8.12 9.38 4.84
CA ARG A 107 8.29 9.19 3.39
C ARG A 107 8.68 10.48 2.66
N LYS A 108 8.25 11.64 3.16
CA LYS A 108 8.53 12.95 2.58
C LYS A 108 9.94 13.44 2.91
N THR A 109 10.38 13.30 4.16
CA THR A 109 11.75 13.71 4.56
C THR A 109 12.82 12.84 3.93
N LEU A 110 12.49 11.59 3.58
CA LEU A 110 13.34 10.68 2.83
C LEU A 110 13.23 10.83 1.30
N GLY A 111 12.36 11.70 0.80
CA GLY A 111 12.16 11.90 -0.65
C GLY A 111 11.67 10.64 -1.39
N LEU A 112 10.91 9.76 -0.74
CA LEU A 112 10.43 8.52 -1.35
C LEU A 112 9.36 8.84 -2.40
N THR A 113 9.66 8.55 -3.66
CA THR A 113 8.74 8.79 -4.81
C THR A 113 7.96 7.55 -5.24
N GLY A 114 8.37 6.37 -4.76
CA GLY A 114 7.84 5.09 -5.21
C GLY A 114 8.21 4.71 -6.65
N GLY A 115 9.05 5.49 -7.33
CA GLY A 115 9.62 5.14 -8.64
C GLY A 115 10.96 4.41 -8.54
N ARG A 116 11.55 4.06 -9.67
CA ARG A 116 13.01 3.82 -9.70
C ARG A 116 13.71 5.15 -9.42
N GLY A 117 14.73 5.10 -8.57
CA GLY A 117 15.61 6.23 -8.34
C GLY A 117 16.50 6.38 -9.57
N ASP A 118 16.12 7.32 -10.42
CA ASP A 118 16.90 7.80 -11.57
C ASP A 118 17.47 9.18 -11.21
#